data_AF-A0A5J4R8R9-F1
#
_entry.id   AF-A0A5J4R8R9-F1
#
_cell.length_a   1.000
_cell.length_b   1.000
_cell.length_c   1.000
_cell.angle_alpha   90.00
_cell.angle_beta   90.00
_cell.angle_gamma   90.00
#
_symmetry.space_group_name_H-M   'P 1'
#
loop_
_entity.id
_entity.type
_entity.pdbx_description
1 polymer ?
#
loop_
_entity_poly.entity_id
_entity_poly.type
_entity_poly.pdbx_seq_one_letter_code
_entity_poly.pdbx_strand_id
1 'polypeptide(L)'
;MTQQWVETGIQIIILIIGLYLALFKSYFHEKGKNLATLEDIKNITKIAEQIKANISLFSNLQLGIFSEERTAIIDSNNKYFQWLNLLLDSSLNNIDTYDNKELQKYLSVTSSCYQDFLNSETRFNLFVDNNDLSSVMNELKIETLKLISPHFSHYSINMQKNNNDIEHVKMTITSAAQKGKYSLLFDEREKIHSRFCKQIINNYKQLIPLIKKFQKLSREHIYKLIKDTK
;
A
#
# COMPACT_ATOMS: atom_id res chain seq x y z
N MET A 1 73.72 74.72 -17.55
CA MET A 1 72.64 74.25 -18.46
C MET A 1 72.46 72.73 -18.41
N THR A 2 73.52 71.94 -18.31
CA THR A 2 73.48 70.45 -18.24
C THR A 2 72.82 69.89 -16.97
N GLN A 3 72.96 70.55 -15.81
CA GLN A 3 72.37 70.09 -14.53
C GLN A 3 70.83 70.11 -14.53
N GLN A 4 70.21 71.16 -15.08
CA GLN A 4 68.74 71.28 -15.15
C GLN A 4 68.10 70.22 -16.08
N TRP A 5 68.75 69.87 -17.18
CA TRP A 5 68.27 68.80 -18.08
C TRP A 5 68.32 67.43 -17.43
N VAL A 6 69.32 67.19 -16.57
CA VAL A 6 69.43 65.95 -15.79
C VAL A 6 68.34 65.87 -14.71
N GLU A 7 68.09 66.95 -13.95
CA GLU A 7 67.01 67.00 -12.96
C GLU A 7 65.62 66.81 -13.59
N THR A 8 65.37 67.48 -14.72
CA THR A 8 64.10 67.36 -15.44
C THR A 8 63.91 65.94 -15.99
N GLY A 9 64.98 65.32 -16.51
CA GLY A 9 64.95 63.93 -16.97
C GLY A 9 64.65 62.93 -15.83
N ILE A 10 65.23 63.15 -14.65
CA ILE A 10 64.97 62.33 -13.45
C ILE A 10 63.51 62.47 -13.00
N GLN A 11 62.94 63.69 -13.00
CA GLN A 11 61.54 63.91 -12.63
C GLN A 11 60.56 63.19 -13.58
N ILE A 12 60.84 63.20 -14.88
CA ILE A 12 60.04 62.48 -15.89
C ILE A 12 60.11 60.96 -15.64
N ILE A 13 61.29 60.43 -15.35
CA ILE A 13 61.47 59.00 -15.05
C ILE A 13 60.69 58.61 -13.78
N ILE A 14 60.75 59.43 -12.72
CA ILE A 14 60.01 59.20 -11.47
C ILE A 14 58.49 59.21 -11.75
N LEU A 15 58.01 60.14 -12.58
CA LEU A 15 56.59 60.21 -12.97
C LEU A 15 56.13 58.95 -13.72
N ILE A 16 56.93 58.47 -14.67
CA ILE A 16 56.65 57.26 -15.45
C ILE A 16 56.63 56.02 -14.53
N ILE A 17 57.59 55.91 -13.62
CA ILE A 17 57.64 54.81 -12.63
C ILE A 17 56.41 54.87 -11.71
N GLY A 18 56.01 56.05 -11.24
CA GLY A 18 54.82 56.25 -10.42
C GLY A 18 53.53 55.83 -11.13
N LEU A 19 53.36 56.22 -12.39
CA LEU A 19 52.25 55.81 -13.25
C LEU A 19 52.22 54.30 -13.49
N TYR A 20 53.37 53.69 -13.79
CA TYR A 20 53.49 52.25 -13.98
C TYR A 20 53.10 51.49 -12.71
N LEU A 21 53.61 51.89 -11.55
CA LEU A 21 53.27 51.26 -10.26
C LEU A 21 51.79 51.41 -9.91
N ALA A 22 51.18 52.56 -10.18
CA ALA A 22 49.77 52.80 -9.93
C ALA A 22 48.87 51.92 -10.82
N LEU A 23 49.15 51.85 -12.12
CA LEU A 23 48.42 51.02 -13.08
C LEU A 23 48.60 49.52 -12.78
N PHE A 24 49.82 49.10 -12.44
CA PHE A 24 50.12 47.72 -12.08
C PHE A 24 49.38 47.31 -10.79
N LYS A 25 49.39 48.17 -9.77
CA LYS A 25 48.64 47.93 -8.52
C LYS A 25 47.13 47.82 -8.77
N SER A 26 46.57 48.70 -9.60
CA SER A 26 45.15 48.66 -9.97
C SER A 26 44.79 47.35 -10.69
N TYR A 27 45.61 46.93 -11.65
CA TYR A 27 45.41 45.68 -12.40
C TYR A 27 45.43 44.45 -11.49
N PHE A 28 46.41 44.32 -10.59
CA PHE A 28 46.47 43.20 -9.65
C PHE A 28 45.31 43.21 -8.66
N HIS A 29 44.85 44.38 -8.24
CA HIS A 29 43.69 44.51 -7.37
C HIS A 29 42.40 44.04 -8.06
N GLU A 30 42.14 44.50 -9.29
CA GLU A 30 40.99 44.05 -10.08
C GLU A 30 41.07 42.56 -10.40
N LYS A 31 42.25 42.06 -10.79
CA LYS A 31 42.47 40.63 -11.06
C LYS A 31 42.24 39.77 -9.82
N GLY A 32 42.72 40.21 -8.65
CA GLY A 32 42.48 39.55 -7.37
C GLY A 32 40.99 39.51 -7.01
N LYS A 33 40.27 40.62 -7.19
CA LYS A 33 38.82 40.71 -7.00
C LYS A 33 38.05 39.76 -7.92
N ASN A 34 38.44 39.68 -9.20
CA ASN A 34 37.80 38.79 -10.17
C ASN A 34 38.06 37.32 -9.85
N LEU A 35 39.27 36.96 -9.39
CA LEU A 35 39.59 35.61 -8.96
C LEU A 35 38.77 35.18 -7.74
N ALA A 36 38.68 36.05 -6.72
CA ALA A 36 37.84 35.79 -5.54
C ALA A 36 36.37 35.63 -5.94
N THR A 37 35.86 36.50 -6.81
CA THR A 37 34.47 36.41 -7.32
C THR A 37 34.22 35.10 -8.08
N LEU A 38 35.18 34.64 -8.89
CA LEU A 38 35.06 33.39 -9.64
C LEU A 38 35.05 32.18 -8.71
N GLU A 39 35.87 32.20 -7.66
CA GLU A 39 35.89 31.17 -6.62
C GLU A 39 34.57 31.14 -5.84
N ASP A 40 34.03 32.30 -5.47
CA ASP A 40 32.72 32.42 -4.81
C ASP A 40 31.59 31.87 -5.70
N ILE A 41 31.56 32.25 -6.98
CA ILE A 41 30.57 31.72 -7.94
C ILE A 41 30.69 30.20 -8.06
N LYS A 42 31.91 29.67 -8.15
CA LYS A 42 32.15 28.21 -8.22
C LYS A 42 31.66 27.49 -6.98
N ASN A 43 31.92 28.05 -5.79
CA ASN A 43 31.46 27.49 -4.52
C ASN A 43 29.92 27.53 -4.42
N ILE A 44 29.30 28.66 -4.77
CA ILE A 44 27.83 28.79 -4.83
C ILE A 44 27.23 27.78 -5.81
N THR A 45 27.84 27.60 -6.99
CA THR A 45 27.37 26.67 -8.01
C THR A 45 27.42 25.23 -7.50
N LYS A 46 28.51 24.84 -6.85
CA LYS A 46 28.65 23.52 -6.23
C LYS A 46 27.59 23.28 -5.15
N ILE A 47 27.32 24.27 -4.30
CA ILE A 47 26.26 24.20 -3.29
C ILE A 47 24.89 24.06 -3.96
N ALA A 48 24.61 24.83 -5.01
CA ALA A 48 23.35 24.77 -5.74
C ALA A 48 23.14 23.39 -6.40
N GLU A 49 24.18 22.79 -6.98
CA GLU A 49 24.14 21.44 -7.54
C GLU A 49 23.88 20.38 -6.46
N GLN A 50 24.51 20.49 -5.29
CA GLN A 50 24.26 19.61 -4.16
C GLN A 50 22.82 19.73 -3.63
N ILE A 51 22.32 20.97 -3.49
CA ILE A 51 20.93 21.21 -3.09
C ILE A 51 19.97 20.59 -4.11
N LYS A 52 20.21 20.78 -5.41
CA LYS A 52 19.41 20.19 -6.47
C LYS A 52 19.41 18.66 -6.42
N ALA A 53 20.57 18.05 -6.19
CA ALA A 53 20.68 16.60 -6.04
C ALA A 53 19.88 16.09 -4.83
N ASN A 54 19.97 16.78 -3.69
CA ASN A 54 19.23 16.44 -2.48
C ASN A 54 17.71 16.59 -2.66
N ILE A 55 17.25 17.65 -3.33
CA ILE A 55 15.83 17.85 -3.65
C ILE A 55 15.32 16.71 -4.54
N SER A 56 16.07 16.34 -5.58
CA SER A 56 15.72 15.22 -6.46
C SER A 56 15.63 13.90 -5.68
N LEU A 57 16.59 13.64 -4.79
CA LEU A 57 16.60 12.43 -3.96
C LEU A 57 15.38 12.40 -3.03
N PHE A 58 15.11 13.51 -2.34
CA PHE A 58 13.97 13.61 -1.42
C PHE A 58 12.63 13.41 -2.15
N SER A 59 12.47 14.05 -3.31
CA SER A 59 11.29 13.90 -4.17
C SER A 59 11.10 12.43 -4.59
N ASN A 60 12.17 11.75 -5.00
CA ASN A 60 12.10 10.33 -5.37
C ASN A 60 11.70 9.43 -4.18
N LEU A 61 12.24 9.68 -2.99
CA LEU A 61 11.86 8.94 -1.79
C LEU A 61 10.38 9.17 -1.45
N GLN A 62 9.92 10.42 -1.52
CA GLN A 62 8.53 10.79 -1.26
C GLN A 62 7.57 10.11 -2.26
N LEU A 63 7.89 10.13 -3.56
CA LEU A 63 7.13 9.42 -4.58
C LEU A 63 7.10 7.91 -4.33
N GLY A 64 8.22 7.34 -3.87
CA GLY A 64 8.31 5.94 -3.44
C GLY A 64 7.32 5.62 -2.31
N ILE A 65 7.31 6.43 -1.25
CA ILE A 65 6.41 6.27 -0.11
C ILE A 65 4.94 6.35 -0.56
N PHE A 66 4.57 7.36 -1.34
CA PHE A 66 3.21 7.50 -1.86
C PHE A 66 2.79 6.33 -2.76
N SER A 67 3.75 5.74 -3.48
CA SER A 67 3.51 4.54 -4.27
C SER A 67 3.22 3.32 -3.41
N GLU A 68 4.01 3.13 -2.34
CA GLU A 68 3.84 2.05 -1.37
C GLU A 68 2.51 2.17 -0.63
N GLU A 69 2.16 3.38 -0.18
CA GLU A 69 0.89 3.67 0.50
C GLU A 69 -0.32 3.35 -0.38
N ARG A 70 -0.35 3.83 -1.63
CA ARG A 70 -1.40 3.50 -2.60
C ARG A 70 -1.50 1.99 -2.83
N THR A 71 -0.35 1.33 -2.98
CA THR A 71 -0.30 -0.12 -3.21
C THR A 71 -0.87 -0.87 -2.03
N ALA A 72 -0.55 -0.46 -0.79
CA ALA A 72 -1.04 -1.09 0.42
C ALA A 72 -2.57 -0.98 0.56
N ILE A 73 -3.15 0.18 0.20
CA ILE A 73 -4.62 0.39 0.16
C ILE A 73 -5.28 -0.55 -0.83
N ILE A 74 -4.77 -0.60 -2.07
CA ILE A 74 -5.36 -1.40 -3.15
C ILE A 74 -5.24 -2.90 -2.83
N ASP A 75 -4.07 -3.34 -2.38
CA ASP A 75 -3.81 -4.74 -2.07
C ASP A 75 -4.68 -5.22 -0.91
N SER A 76 -4.78 -4.45 0.18
CA SER A 76 -5.65 -4.79 1.31
C SER A 76 -7.11 -4.90 0.92
N ASN A 77 -7.60 -3.97 0.10
CA ASN A 77 -8.96 -4.06 -0.45
C ASN A 77 -9.13 -5.36 -1.25
N ASN A 78 -8.20 -5.67 -2.16
CA ASN A 78 -8.30 -6.85 -3.01
C ASN A 78 -8.28 -8.16 -2.20
N LYS A 79 -7.35 -8.28 -1.25
CA LYS A 79 -7.22 -9.47 -0.41
C LYS A 79 -8.41 -9.64 0.53
N TYR A 80 -8.92 -8.55 1.09
CA TYR A 80 -10.16 -8.56 1.86
C TYR A 80 -11.34 -9.11 1.03
N PHE A 81 -11.54 -8.62 -0.20
CA PHE A 81 -12.63 -9.10 -1.05
C PHE A 81 -12.45 -10.53 -1.54
N GLN A 82 -11.22 -10.97 -1.80
CA GLN A 82 -10.94 -12.38 -2.12
C GLN A 82 -11.39 -13.28 -0.97
N TRP A 83 -11.03 -12.95 0.27
CA TRP A 83 -11.47 -13.68 1.45
C TRP A 83 -13.00 -13.61 1.65
N LEU A 84 -13.58 -12.41 1.59
CA LEU A 84 -15.02 -12.21 1.77
C LEU A 84 -15.84 -13.00 0.74
N ASN A 85 -15.43 -13.01 -0.52
CA ASN A 85 -16.15 -13.72 -1.58
C ASN A 85 -16.21 -15.23 -1.31
N LEU A 86 -15.14 -15.84 -0.79
CA LEU A 86 -15.14 -17.25 -0.40
C LEU A 86 -16.09 -17.53 0.77
N LEU A 87 -16.18 -16.60 1.73
CA LEU A 87 -17.11 -16.75 2.85
C LEU A 87 -18.58 -16.64 2.43
N LEU A 88 -18.87 -15.88 1.38
CA LEU A 88 -20.22 -15.65 0.85
C LEU A 88 -20.64 -16.69 -0.19
N ASP A 89 -19.70 -17.49 -0.68
CA ASP A 89 -19.96 -18.42 -1.77
C ASP A 89 -20.68 -19.68 -1.29
N SER A 90 -22.00 -19.73 -1.55
CA SER A 90 -22.83 -20.89 -1.27
C SER A 90 -22.56 -22.09 -2.18
N SER A 91 -21.96 -21.87 -3.36
CA SER A 91 -21.60 -22.93 -4.31
C SER A 91 -20.26 -23.60 -3.98
N LEU A 92 -19.48 -23.02 -3.06
CA LEU A 92 -18.14 -23.49 -2.69
C LEU A 92 -17.25 -23.75 -3.92
N ASN A 93 -17.26 -22.85 -4.90
CA ASN A 93 -16.58 -22.96 -6.20
C ASN A 93 -16.93 -24.26 -6.95
N ASN A 94 -18.16 -24.75 -6.79
CA ASN A 94 -18.67 -25.97 -7.42
C ASN A 94 -17.86 -27.23 -7.10
N ILE A 95 -17.22 -27.31 -5.92
CA ILE A 95 -16.62 -28.55 -5.43
C ILE A 95 -17.69 -29.62 -5.18
N ASP A 96 -17.27 -30.88 -5.12
CA ASP A 96 -18.11 -31.96 -4.60
C ASP A 96 -18.30 -31.79 -3.09
N THR A 97 -19.44 -31.18 -2.74
CA THR A 97 -19.81 -30.97 -1.35
C THR A 97 -20.10 -32.27 -0.59
N TYR A 98 -20.21 -33.43 -1.26
CA TYR A 98 -20.36 -34.74 -0.62
C TYR A 98 -19.02 -35.36 -0.23
N ASP A 99 -17.89 -34.83 -0.73
CA ASP A 99 -16.55 -35.25 -0.34
C ASP A 99 -15.97 -34.32 0.75
N ASN A 100 -15.73 -34.90 1.93
CA ASN A 100 -15.11 -34.18 3.05
C ASN A 100 -13.67 -33.72 2.75
N LYS A 101 -12.94 -34.40 1.86
CA LYS A 101 -11.58 -33.98 1.45
C LYS A 101 -11.64 -32.71 0.61
N GLU A 102 -12.62 -32.60 -0.30
CA GLU A 102 -12.81 -31.40 -1.10
C GLU A 102 -13.26 -30.22 -0.23
N LEU A 103 -14.19 -30.45 0.70
CA LEU A 103 -14.59 -29.44 1.69
C LEU A 103 -13.41 -28.96 2.53
N GLN A 104 -12.55 -29.88 2.98
CA GLN A 104 -11.36 -29.53 3.75
C GLN A 104 -10.36 -28.72 2.91
N LYS A 105 -10.18 -29.05 1.63
CA LYS A 105 -9.35 -28.26 0.71
C LYS A 105 -9.89 -26.84 0.56
N TYR A 106 -11.21 -26.68 0.41
CA TYR A 106 -11.84 -25.36 0.31
C TYR A 106 -11.65 -24.53 1.60
N LEU A 107 -11.79 -25.16 2.77
CA LEU A 107 -11.52 -24.52 4.06
C LEU A 107 -10.05 -24.06 4.18
N SER A 108 -9.11 -24.87 3.72
CA SER A 108 -7.68 -24.51 3.69
C SER A 108 -7.41 -23.32 2.77
N VAL A 109 -8.02 -23.27 1.57
CA VAL A 109 -7.93 -22.13 0.67
C VAL A 109 -8.50 -20.87 1.32
N THR A 110 -9.69 -20.98 1.93
CA THR A 110 -10.33 -19.85 2.63
C THR A 110 -9.45 -19.32 3.76
N SER A 111 -8.81 -20.21 4.53
CA SER A 111 -7.88 -19.85 5.60
C SER A 111 -6.62 -19.17 5.04
N SER A 112 -6.08 -19.66 3.93
CA SER A 112 -4.94 -19.03 3.24
C SER A 112 -5.29 -17.61 2.78
N CYS A 113 -6.47 -17.40 2.19
CA CYS A 113 -6.92 -16.06 1.78
C CYS A 113 -7.08 -15.11 2.97
N TYR A 114 -7.50 -15.61 4.14
CA TYR A 114 -7.53 -14.80 5.36
C TYR A 114 -6.13 -14.40 5.83
N GLN A 115 -5.14 -15.31 5.75
CA GLN A 115 -3.74 -14.97 6.08
C GLN A 115 -3.16 -13.93 5.11
N ASP A 116 -3.41 -14.09 3.81
CA ASP A 116 -3.04 -13.09 2.80
C ASP A 116 -3.65 -11.71 3.13
N PHE A 117 -4.92 -11.71 3.55
CA PHE A 117 -5.59 -10.50 4.00
C PHE A 117 -4.87 -9.88 5.22
N LEU A 118 -4.59 -10.63 6.28
CA LEU A 118 -3.89 -10.11 7.46
C LEU A 118 -2.49 -9.54 7.13
N ASN A 119 -1.77 -10.18 6.20
CA ASN A 119 -0.48 -9.69 5.73
C ASN A 119 -0.63 -8.35 5.00
N SER A 120 -1.59 -8.24 4.08
CA SER A 120 -1.88 -6.97 3.40
C SER A 120 -2.35 -5.88 4.37
N GLU A 121 -3.20 -6.22 5.36
CA GLU A 121 -3.66 -5.30 6.41
C GLU A 121 -2.48 -4.77 7.23
N THR A 122 -1.51 -5.62 7.56
CA THR A 122 -0.30 -5.19 8.28
C THR A 122 0.48 -4.15 7.48
N ARG A 123 0.63 -4.37 6.16
CA ARG A 123 1.28 -3.40 5.27
C ARG A 123 0.47 -2.12 5.16
N PHE A 124 -0.85 -2.21 5.08
CA PHE A 124 -1.74 -1.05 5.09
C PHE A 124 -1.56 -0.22 6.37
N ASN A 125 -1.55 -0.85 7.55
CA ASN A 125 -1.35 -0.15 8.81
C ASN A 125 0.04 0.48 8.94
N LEU A 126 1.04 -0.04 8.22
CA LEU A 126 2.40 0.50 8.21
C LEU A 126 2.52 1.77 7.35
N PHE A 127 1.89 1.78 6.18
CA PHE A 127 2.08 2.86 5.19
C PHE A 127 0.97 3.90 5.15
N VAL A 128 -0.24 3.58 5.62
CA VAL A 128 -1.40 4.47 5.52
C VAL A 128 -1.54 5.30 6.78
N ASP A 129 -1.12 6.56 6.70
CA ASP A 129 -1.27 7.54 7.79
C ASP A 129 -2.64 8.23 7.72
N ASN A 130 -3.71 7.45 7.89
CA ASN A 130 -5.08 7.94 7.92
C ASN A 130 -5.91 7.16 8.94
N ASN A 131 -6.06 7.74 10.14
CA ASN A 131 -6.77 7.13 11.26
C ASN A 131 -8.21 6.76 10.95
N ASP A 132 -8.93 7.58 10.17
CA ASP A 132 -10.33 7.30 9.80
C ASP A 132 -10.41 6.09 8.87
N LEU A 133 -9.53 6.03 7.87
CA LEU A 133 -9.47 4.91 6.93
C LEU A 133 -9.06 3.61 7.65
N SER A 134 -8.07 3.67 8.53
CA SER A 134 -7.62 2.53 9.35
C SER A 134 -8.68 2.07 10.33
N SER A 135 -9.44 2.99 10.93
CA SER A 135 -10.56 2.67 11.82
C SER A 135 -11.65 1.90 11.06
N VAL A 136 -12.04 2.40 9.88
CA VAL A 136 -13.05 1.74 9.05
C VAL A 136 -12.59 0.37 8.55
N MET A 137 -11.30 0.20 8.24
CA MET A 137 -10.75 -1.09 7.84
C MET A 137 -10.84 -2.12 8.98
N ASN A 138 -10.47 -1.71 10.20
CA ASN A 138 -10.57 -2.55 11.38
C ASN A 138 -12.04 -2.91 11.70
N GLU A 139 -12.94 -1.94 11.62
CA GLU A 139 -14.38 -2.16 11.78
C GLU A 139 -14.89 -3.18 10.75
N LEU A 140 -14.45 -3.05 9.49
CA LEU A 140 -14.82 -3.96 8.41
C LEU A 140 -14.38 -5.40 8.68
N LYS A 141 -13.14 -5.59 9.16
CA LYS A 141 -12.64 -6.89 9.60
C LYS A 141 -13.49 -7.46 10.73
N ILE A 142 -13.71 -6.68 11.79
CA ILE A 142 -14.46 -7.10 12.98
C ILE A 142 -15.89 -7.50 12.62
N GLU A 143 -16.60 -6.67 11.87
CA GLU A 143 -17.98 -6.95 11.49
C GLU A 143 -18.07 -8.16 10.53
N THR A 144 -17.08 -8.37 9.66
CA THR A 144 -17.02 -9.58 8.82
C THR A 144 -16.85 -10.84 9.68
N LEU A 145 -15.93 -10.80 10.65
CA LEU A 145 -15.68 -11.90 11.58
C LEU A 145 -16.87 -12.20 12.50
N LYS A 146 -17.68 -11.19 12.80
CA LYS A 146 -18.87 -11.31 13.65
C LYS A 146 -20.09 -11.79 12.87
N LEU A 147 -20.34 -11.23 11.70
CA LEU A 147 -21.59 -11.41 10.95
C LEU A 147 -21.51 -12.53 9.91
N ILE A 148 -20.33 -12.85 9.37
CA ILE A 148 -20.22 -13.78 8.23
C ILE A 148 -19.46 -15.04 8.61
N SER A 149 -18.24 -14.90 9.13
CA SER A 149 -17.34 -16.05 9.40
C SER A 149 -17.97 -17.17 10.23
N PRO A 150 -18.75 -16.91 11.31
CA PRO A 150 -19.31 -17.98 12.13
C PRO A 150 -20.35 -18.82 11.36
N HIS A 151 -21.13 -18.18 10.48
CA HIS A 151 -22.13 -18.86 9.67
C HIS A 151 -21.49 -19.76 8.61
N PHE A 152 -20.38 -19.31 8.01
CA PHE A 152 -19.58 -20.13 7.11
C PHE A 152 -18.99 -21.34 7.84
N SER A 153 -18.35 -21.15 8.99
CA SER A 153 -17.82 -22.28 9.78
C SER A 153 -18.90 -23.28 10.19
N HIS A 154 -20.06 -22.79 10.64
CA HIS A 154 -21.17 -23.65 11.02
C HIS A 154 -21.73 -24.44 9.82
N TYR A 155 -21.83 -23.80 8.65
CA TYR A 155 -22.21 -24.47 7.41
C TYR A 155 -21.25 -25.60 7.07
N SER A 156 -19.94 -25.32 7.01
CA SER A 156 -18.93 -26.33 6.66
C SER A 156 -18.91 -27.51 7.63
N ILE A 157 -18.98 -27.27 8.94
CA ILE A 157 -19.01 -28.33 9.97
C ILE A 157 -20.25 -29.22 9.81
N ASN A 158 -21.42 -28.62 9.59
CA ASN A 158 -22.65 -29.37 9.43
C ASN A 158 -22.67 -30.18 8.13
N MET A 159 -22.11 -29.65 7.04
CA MET A 159 -21.96 -30.38 5.78
C MET A 159 -21.05 -31.59 5.97
N GLN A 160 -19.92 -31.43 6.65
CA GLN A 160 -19.01 -32.54 6.94
C GLN A 160 -19.64 -33.61 7.82
N LYS A 161 -20.38 -33.20 8.84
CA LYS A 161 -21.15 -34.11 9.69
C LYS A 161 -22.19 -34.89 8.87
N ASN A 162 -22.97 -34.19 8.05
CA ASN A 162 -23.97 -34.83 7.18
C ASN A 162 -23.33 -35.85 6.23
N ASN A 163 -22.16 -35.55 5.66
CA ASN A 163 -21.43 -36.50 4.82
C ASN A 163 -20.99 -37.76 5.61
N ASN A 164 -20.48 -37.58 6.83
CA ASN A 164 -20.11 -38.71 7.70
C ASN A 164 -21.33 -39.57 8.07
N ASP A 165 -22.48 -38.93 8.34
CA ASP A 165 -23.72 -39.63 8.66
C ASP A 165 -24.24 -40.44 7.45
N ILE A 166 -24.13 -39.89 6.23
CA ILE A 166 -24.43 -40.59 4.96
C ILE A 166 -23.49 -41.80 4.78
N GLU A 167 -22.19 -41.62 5.00
CA GLU A 167 -21.22 -42.70 4.90
C GLU A 167 -21.47 -43.80 5.93
N HIS A 168 -21.82 -43.44 7.16
CA HIS A 168 -22.19 -44.39 8.20
C HIS A 168 -23.42 -45.22 7.79
N VAL A 169 -24.49 -44.58 7.30
CA VAL A 169 -25.70 -45.26 6.78
C VAL A 169 -25.36 -46.21 5.63
N LYS A 170 -24.39 -45.86 4.78
CA LYS A 170 -23.89 -46.71 3.70
C LYS A 170 -23.24 -48.00 4.21
N MET A 171 -22.51 -47.93 5.34
CA MET A 171 -21.73 -49.04 5.89
C MET A 171 -22.52 -49.97 6.83
N THR A 172 -23.54 -49.48 7.56
CA THR A 172 -24.16 -50.27 8.66
C THR A 172 -25.60 -50.73 8.44
N ILE A 173 -26.32 -50.25 7.42
CA ILE A 173 -27.79 -50.40 7.38
C ILE A 173 -28.25 -51.22 6.16
N THR A 174 -29.20 -52.13 6.39
CA THR A 174 -29.83 -52.97 5.36
C THR A 174 -30.68 -52.14 4.38
N SER A 175 -30.84 -52.63 3.15
CA SER A 175 -31.37 -51.88 1.99
C SER A 175 -32.75 -51.22 2.20
N ALA A 176 -33.65 -51.85 2.95
CA ALA A 176 -35.01 -51.34 3.18
C ALA A 176 -35.07 -50.16 4.17
N ALA A 177 -34.28 -50.20 5.25
CA ALA A 177 -34.20 -49.11 6.24
C ALA A 177 -33.29 -47.94 5.78
N GLN A 178 -32.45 -48.21 4.77
CA GLN A 178 -31.51 -47.24 4.20
C GLN A 178 -32.23 -46.08 3.51
N LYS A 179 -33.27 -46.36 2.71
CA LYS A 179 -33.98 -45.36 1.91
C LYS A 179 -34.61 -44.25 2.76
N GLY A 180 -35.26 -44.63 3.88
CA GLY A 180 -35.89 -43.67 4.79
C GLY A 180 -34.86 -42.77 5.48
N LYS A 181 -33.71 -43.33 5.90
CA LYS A 181 -32.64 -42.54 6.53
C LYS A 181 -31.94 -41.60 5.56
N TYR A 182 -31.69 -42.03 4.31
CA TYR A 182 -31.14 -41.13 3.30
C TYR A 182 -32.06 -39.94 3.02
N SER A 183 -33.37 -40.17 2.93
CA SER A 183 -34.34 -39.06 2.76
C SER A 183 -34.19 -38.02 3.86
N LEU A 184 -34.12 -38.45 5.12
CA LEU A 184 -33.96 -37.53 6.26
C LEU A 184 -32.64 -36.75 6.19
N LEU A 185 -31.54 -37.42 5.83
CA LEU A 185 -30.22 -36.76 5.70
C LEU A 185 -30.16 -35.76 4.55
N PHE A 186 -30.84 -36.04 3.43
CA PHE A 186 -30.95 -35.09 2.32
C PHE A 186 -31.83 -33.90 2.67
N ASP A 187 -32.95 -34.11 3.37
CA ASP A 187 -33.80 -33.02 3.87
C ASP A 187 -33.04 -32.12 4.87
N GLU A 188 -32.22 -32.71 5.74
CA GLU A 188 -31.36 -31.96 6.65
C GLU A 188 -30.31 -31.14 5.91
N ARG A 189 -29.70 -31.72 4.87
CA ARG A 189 -28.72 -31.03 4.01
C ARG A 189 -29.34 -29.82 3.32
N GLU A 190 -30.53 -29.96 2.75
CA GLU A 190 -31.25 -28.84 2.12
C GLU A 190 -31.53 -27.72 3.14
N LYS A 191 -31.93 -28.08 4.36
CA LYS A 191 -32.12 -27.11 5.45
C LYS A 191 -30.82 -26.41 5.86
N ILE A 192 -29.70 -27.12 5.93
CA ILE A 192 -28.38 -26.56 6.22
C ILE A 192 -28.02 -25.51 5.17
N HIS A 193 -28.14 -25.85 3.88
CA HIS A 193 -27.83 -24.95 2.78
C HIS A 193 -28.78 -23.74 2.72
N SER A 194 -30.09 -23.97 2.80
CA SER A 194 -31.09 -22.89 2.78
C SER A 194 -30.90 -21.90 3.94
N ARG A 195 -30.58 -22.41 5.14
CA ARG A 195 -30.28 -21.57 6.31
C ARG A 195 -29.05 -20.71 6.08
N PHE A 196 -27.97 -21.32 5.58
CA PHE A 196 -26.72 -20.59 5.28
C PHE A 196 -26.99 -19.46 4.28
N CYS A 197 -27.60 -19.75 3.13
CA CYS A 197 -27.92 -18.76 2.11
C CYS A 197 -28.75 -17.59 2.65
N LYS A 198 -29.78 -17.87 3.45
CA LYS A 198 -30.62 -16.81 4.06
C LYS A 198 -29.83 -15.94 5.04
N GLN A 199 -29.00 -16.55 5.88
CA GLN A 199 -28.20 -15.84 6.87
C GLN A 199 -27.14 -14.95 6.22
N ILE A 200 -26.36 -15.48 5.27
CA ILE A 200 -25.30 -14.71 4.62
C ILE A 200 -25.85 -13.53 3.82
N ILE A 201 -26.99 -13.67 3.14
CA ILE A 201 -27.61 -12.58 2.37
C ILE A 201 -28.01 -11.44 3.32
N ASN A 202 -28.63 -11.76 4.45
CA ASN A 202 -29.08 -10.77 5.41
C ASN A 202 -27.90 -10.10 6.13
N ASN A 203 -26.87 -10.86 6.46
CA ASN A 203 -25.69 -10.36 7.15
C ASN A 203 -24.81 -9.53 6.20
N TYR A 204 -24.67 -9.94 4.93
CA TYR A 204 -23.94 -9.17 3.93
C TYR A 204 -24.60 -7.80 3.66
N LYS A 205 -25.94 -7.74 3.64
CA LYS A 205 -26.67 -6.45 3.53
C LYS A 205 -26.28 -5.46 4.62
N GLN A 206 -26.02 -5.93 5.84
CA GLN A 206 -25.59 -5.08 6.96
C GLN A 206 -24.15 -4.57 6.78
N LEU A 207 -23.32 -5.32 6.04
CA LEU A 207 -21.92 -4.97 5.78
C LEU A 207 -21.74 -3.97 4.63
N ILE A 208 -22.69 -3.90 3.69
CA ILE A 208 -22.64 -3.04 2.49
C ILE A 208 -22.34 -1.56 2.80
N PRO A 209 -22.97 -0.90 3.78
CA PRO A 209 -22.69 0.50 4.09
C PRO A 209 -21.22 0.71 4.49
N LEU A 210 -20.68 -0.20 5.30
CA LEU A 210 -19.30 -0.14 5.78
C LEU A 210 -18.30 -0.38 4.64
N ILE A 211 -18.58 -1.35 3.77
CA ILE A 211 -17.82 -1.59 2.54
C ILE A 211 -17.77 -0.32 1.67
N LYS A 212 -18.92 0.31 1.43
CA LYS A 212 -19.00 1.52 0.61
C LYS A 212 -18.23 2.67 1.25
N LYS A 213 -18.30 2.81 2.57
CA LYS A 213 -17.56 3.81 3.35
C LYS A 213 -16.05 3.59 3.20
N PHE A 214 -15.56 2.37 3.41
CA PHE A 214 -14.16 2.00 3.24
C PHE A 214 -13.66 2.37 1.84
N GLN A 215 -14.29 1.86 0.79
CA GLN A 215 -13.89 2.10 -0.59
C GLN A 215 -13.94 3.58 -0.98
N LYS A 216 -14.90 4.34 -0.44
CA LYS A 216 -14.99 5.79 -0.66
C LYS A 216 -13.78 6.50 -0.06
N LEU A 217 -13.49 6.25 1.22
CA LEU A 217 -12.35 6.85 1.92
C LEU A 217 -11.01 6.44 1.26
N SER A 218 -10.88 5.18 0.82
CA SER A 218 -9.71 4.72 0.06
C SER A 218 -9.50 5.55 -1.21
N ARG A 219 -10.55 5.80 -2.00
CA ARG A 219 -10.45 6.61 -3.22
C ARG A 219 -10.12 8.07 -2.92
N GLU A 220 -10.77 8.66 -1.92
CA GLU A 220 -10.52 10.04 -1.51
C GLU A 220 -9.07 10.23 -1.06
N HIS A 221 -8.55 9.30 -0.28
CA HIS A 221 -7.15 9.29 0.17
C HIS A 221 -6.17 9.14 -0.99
N ILE A 222 -6.39 8.16 -1.87
CA ILE A 222 -5.55 7.96 -3.07
C ILE A 222 -5.54 9.21 -3.96
N TYR A 223 -6.69 9.87 -4.17
CA TYR A 223 -6.75 11.10 -4.97
C TYR A 223 -6.07 12.28 -4.29
N LYS A 224 -6.06 12.35 -2.96
CA LYS A 224 -5.30 13.35 -2.22
C LYS A 224 -3.80 13.18 -2.46
N LEU A 225 -3.29 11.95 -2.34
CA LEU A 225 -1.88 11.64 -2.63
C LEU A 225 -1.46 12.07 -4.05
N ILE A 226 -2.33 11.89 -5.04
CA ILE A 226 -2.06 12.31 -6.43
C ILE A 226 -2.04 13.84 -6.58
N LYS A 227 -2.89 14.56 -5.86
CA LYS A 227 -2.90 16.03 -5.89
C LYS A 227 -1.68 16.62 -5.21
N ASP A 228 -1.25 16.02 -4.10
CA ASP A 228 -0.08 16.48 -3.33
C ASP A 228 1.26 16.15 -4.03
N THR A 229 1.23 15.33 -5.09
CA THR A 229 2.38 15.08 -6.00
C THR A 229 2.52 16.06 -7.17
N LYS A 230 1.59 17.01 -7.35
CA LYS A 230 1.67 18.07 -8.38
C LYS A 230 2.22 19.37 -7.82
#